data_AF-A0A965FYA1-F1
#
_entry.id   AF-A0A965FYA1-F1
#
_cell.length_a   1.000
_cell.length_b   1.000
_cell.length_c   1.000
_cell.angle_alpha   90.00
_cell.angle_beta   90.00
_cell.angle_gamma   90.00
#
_symmetry.space_group_name_H-M   'P 1'
#
loop_
_entity.id
_entity.type
_entity.pdbx_description
1 polymer ?
#
loop_
_entity_poly.entity_id
_entity_poly.type
_entity_poly.pdbx_seq_one_letter_code
_entity_poly.pdbx_strand_id
1 'polypeptide(L)'
;MENDSISSSSSESKLPLIVGIVGFALGAAGLVLGIKAKGEAQKASDAAVAAQQAASEVGAALAGKAPLAELQAVAADLGAVKQGVDANNKAFGDAIAALQAAAKKPAAVASEKGGKASAAAGPGEYVVVKGDNLGSIAKKAGLSLKALQDLNPNAKATQLQIGQRLKTK
;
A
#
# COMPACT_ATOMS: atom_id res chain seq x y z
N MET A 1 36.82 86.28 65.98
CA MET A 1 37.81 85.37 66.58
C MET A 1 37.08 84.50 67.60
N GLU A 2 36.11 83.70 67.18
CA GLU A 2 36.25 82.46 66.38
C GLU A 2 37.05 81.39 67.14
N ASN A 3 36.36 80.30 67.46
CA ASN A 3 36.74 78.90 67.25
C ASN A 3 35.97 78.05 68.26
N ASP A 4 34.80 77.56 67.89
CA ASP A 4 34.58 76.28 67.20
C ASP A 4 34.97 75.05 68.01
N SER A 5 33.93 74.48 68.64
CA SER A 5 33.43 73.16 68.25
C SER A 5 34.48 72.10 67.96
N ILE A 6 34.90 71.34 68.97
CA ILE A 6 35.32 69.96 68.75
C ILE A 6 34.61 69.08 69.77
N SER A 7 33.34 68.79 69.47
CA SER A 7 32.64 67.64 70.02
C SER A 7 33.46 66.39 69.68
N SER A 8 34.07 65.79 70.70
CA SER A 8 34.66 64.46 70.63
C SER A 8 33.56 63.45 70.32
N SER A 9 33.37 63.14 69.05
CA SER A 9 32.58 62.00 68.60
C SER A 9 33.50 60.78 68.63
N SER A 10 33.37 59.97 69.69
CA SER A 10 33.92 58.62 69.76
C SER A 10 33.48 57.86 68.52
N SER A 11 34.42 57.71 67.59
CA SER A 11 34.25 56.92 66.38
C SER A 11 34.29 55.45 66.78
N GLU A 12 33.16 54.91 67.27
CA GLU A 12 32.99 53.47 67.36
C GLU A 12 33.22 52.87 65.97
N SER A 13 34.20 51.98 65.86
CA SER A 13 34.60 51.38 64.59
C SER A 13 33.46 50.50 64.06
N LYS A 14 32.70 51.03 63.10
CA LYS A 14 31.60 50.33 62.43
C LYS A 14 32.09 49.31 61.38
N LEU A 15 33.39 49.22 61.14
CA LEU A 15 34.01 48.31 60.17
C LEU A 15 33.60 46.83 60.33
N PRO A 16 33.67 46.20 61.52
CA PRO A 16 33.23 44.81 61.68
C PRO A 16 31.74 44.62 61.35
N LEU A 17 30.89 45.60 61.67
CA LEU A 17 29.47 45.57 61.33
C LEU A 17 29.25 45.70 59.81
N ILE A 18 29.96 46.62 59.16
CA ILE A 18 29.90 46.83 57.70
C ILE A 18 30.39 45.59 56.95
N VAL A 19 31.50 44.99 57.38
CA VAL A 19 32.04 43.75 56.81
C VAL A 19 31.07 42.59 56.98
N GLY A 20 30.42 42.47 58.15
CA GLY A 20 29.41 41.45 58.40
C GLY A 20 28.17 41.60 57.50
N ILE A 21 27.68 42.82 57.31
CA ILE A 21 26.53 43.11 56.44
C ILE A 21 26.87 42.81 54.97
N VAL A 22 28.05 43.19 54.51
CA VAL A 22 28.52 42.90 53.14
C VAL A 22 28.69 41.40 52.92
N GLY A 23 29.29 40.69 53.87
CA GLY A 23 29.45 39.23 53.80
C GLY A 23 28.11 38.49 53.77
N PHE A 24 27.15 38.92 54.60
CA PHE A 24 25.81 38.35 54.62
C PHE A 24 25.04 38.61 53.32
N ALA A 25 25.14 39.82 52.76
CA ALA A 25 24.51 40.17 51.48
C ALA A 25 25.07 39.34 50.32
N LEU A 26 26.39 39.14 50.27
CA LEU A 26 27.04 38.30 49.25
C LEU A 26 26.68 36.82 49.41
N GLY A 27 26.61 36.32 50.64
CA GLY A 27 26.18 34.94 50.92
C GLY A 27 24.74 34.68 50.50
N ALA A 28 23.82 35.60 50.80
CA ALA A 28 22.43 35.52 50.37
C ALA A 28 22.29 35.56 48.84
N ALA A 29 23.04 36.43 48.16
CA ALA A 29 23.04 36.49 46.70
C ALA A 29 23.58 35.19 46.07
N GLY A 30 24.65 34.62 46.63
CA GLY A 30 25.20 33.33 46.18
C GLY A 30 24.23 32.18 46.35
N LEU A 31 23.52 32.12 47.47
CA LEU A 31 22.49 31.10 47.73
C LEU A 31 21.34 31.19 46.72
N VAL A 32 20.83 32.39 46.45
CA VAL A 32 19.75 32.62 45.48
C VAL A 32 20.18 32.22 44.07
N LEU A 33 21.42 32.56 43.66
CA LEU A 33 21.96 32.17 42.36
C LEU A 33 22.11 30.65 42.23
N GLY A 34 22.60 29.98 43.29
CA GLY A 34 22.74 28.52 43.33
C GLY A 34 21.39 27.79 43.22
N ILE A 35 20.36 28.28 43.92
CA ILE A 35 19.00 27.70 43.84
C ILE A 35 18.42 27.86 42.43
N LYS A 36 18.60 29.03 41.79
CA LYS A 36 18.14 29.27 40.41
C LYS A 36 18.86 28.37 39.41
N ALA A 37 20.18 28.28 39.50
CA ALA A 37 20.99 27.42 38.61
C ALA A 37 20.60 25.94 38.75
N LYS A 38 20.35 25.47 39.98
CA LYS A 38 19.88 24.10 40.22
C LYS A 38 18.49 23.86 39.61
N GLY A 39 17.57 24.80 39.77
CA GLY A 39 16.24 24.72 39.16
C GLY A 39 16.28 24.68 37.63
N GLU A 40 17.11 25.51 37.00
CA GLU A 40 17.29 25.54 35.55
C GLU A 40 17.96 24.25 35.02
N ALA A 41 18.96 23.72 35.75
CA ALA A 41 19.60 22.44 35.41
C ALA A 41 18.65 21.24 35.55
N GLN A 42 17.78 21.26 36.56
CA GLN A 42 16.80 20.20 36.78
C GLN A 42 15.73 20.23 35.67
N LYS A 43 15.24 21.42 35.31
CA LYS A 43 14.33 21.62 34.17
C LYS A 43 14.95 21.16 32.84
N ALA A 44 16.24 21.41 32.62
CA ALA A 44 16.96 20.95 31.43
C ALA A 44 17.10 19.42 31.40
N SER A 45 17.32 18.79 32.55
CA SER A 45 17.40 17.33 32.67
C SER A 45 16.05 16.67 32.41
N ASP A 46 14.97 17.21 32.98
CA ASP A 46 13.60 16.72 32.72
C ASP A 46 13.23 16.86 31.23
N ALA A 47 13.59 17.98 30.60
CA ALA A 47 13.39 18.19 29.17
C ALA A 47 14.19 17.20 28.30
N ALA A 48 15.42 16.86 28.71
CA ALA A 48 16.23 15.87 28.01
C ALA A 48 15.64 14.46 28.12
N VAL A 49 15.12 14.08 29.29
CA VAL A 49 14.43 12.79 29.48
C VAL A 49 13.16 12.73 28.64
N ALA A 50 12.36 13.80 28.62
CA ALA A 50 11.16 13.88 27.78
C ALA A 50 11.49 13.79 26.28
N ALA A 51 12.57 14.43 25.84
CA ALA A 51 13.05 14.35 24.46
C ALA A 51 13.53 12.93 24.10
N GLN A 52 14.22 12.25 25.01
CA GLN A 52 14.68 10.86 24.82
C GLN A 52 13.49 9.89 24.73
N GLN A 53 12.44 10.11 25.52
CA GLN A 53 11.21 9.33 25.48
C GLN A 53 10.44 9.55 24.18
N ALA A 54 10.27 10.81 23.76
CA ALA A 54 9.64 11.15 22.48
C ALA A 54 10.39 10.54 21.28
N ALA A 55 11.72 10.54 21.30
CA ALA A 55 12.53 9.91 20.25
C ALA A 55 12.33 8.38 20.21
N SER A 56 12.15 7.75 21.36
CA SER A 56 11.92 6.30 21.47
C SER A 56 10.53 5.91 20.97
N GLU A 57 9.51 6.72 21.25
CA GLU A 57 8.14 6.54 20.74
C GLU A 57 8.06 6.72 19.22
N VAL A 58 8.78 7.71 18.68
CA VAL A 58 8.92 7.90 17.24
C VAL A 58 9.60 6.68 16.61
N GLY A 59 10.69 6.17 17.19
CA GLY A 59 11.35 4.95 16.73
C GLY A 59 10.41 3.73 16.70
N ALA A 60 9.61 3.53 17.75
CA ALA A 60 8.63 2.46 17.82
C ALA A 60 7.49 2.63 16.79
N ALA A 61 7.00 3.85 16.58
CA ALA A 61 5.97 4.16 15.61
C ALA A 61 6.45 3.94 14.16
N LEU A 62 7.72 4.21 13.86
CA LEU A 62 8.31 3.89 12.56
C LEU A 62 8.52 2.39 12.36
N ALA A 63 8.87 1.64 13.41
CA ALA A 63 8.96 0.18 13.33
C ALA A 63 7.59 -0.50 13.11
N GLY A 64 6.49 0.13 13.57
CA GLY A 64 5.13 -0.37 13.41
C GLY A 64 4.42 0.02 12.10
N LYS A 65 4.95 0.98 11.32
CA LYS A 65 4.35 1.39 10.04
C LYS A 65 4.99 0.62 8.88
N ALA A 66 4.21 -0.33 8.33
CA ALA A 66 4.52 -1.22 7.21
C ALA A 66 5.89 -1.91 7.33
N PRO A 67 5.96 -3.17 7.78
CA PRO A 67 7.23 -3.89 7.77
C PRO A 67 7.79 -3.87 6.34
N LEU A 68 9.11 -3.69 6.20
CA LEU A 68 9.81 -3.69 4.91
C LEU A 68 9.36 -4.84 3.99
N ALA A 69 8.99 -5.97 4.59
CA ALA A 69 8.41 -7.14 3.94
C ALA A 69 7.07 -6.87 3.22
N GLU A 70 6.15 -6.08 3.79
CA GLU A 70 4.90 -5.69 3.13
C GLU A 70 5.16 -4.75 1.94
N LEU A 71 6.11 -3.82 2.07
CA LEU A 71 6.51 -2.96 0.94
C LEU A 71 7.14 -3.78 -0.20
N GLN A 72 7.94 -4.78 0.13
CA GLN A 72 8.53 -5.71 -0.84
C GLN A 72 7.46 -6.60 -1.49
N ALA A 73 6.47 -7.06 -0.73
CA ALA A 73 5.35 -7.84 -1.26
C ALA A 73 4.52 -7.01 -2.25
N VAL A 74 4.19 -5.76 -1.90
CA VAL A 74 3.47 -4.84 -2.80
C VAL A 74 4.27 -4.54 -4.07
N ALA A 75 5.59 -4.37 -3.97
CA ALA A 75 6.45 -4.18 -5.14
C ALA A 75 6.50 -5.43 -6.05
N ALA A 76 6.53 -6.62 -5.46
CA ALA A 76 6.50 -7.89 -6.19
C ALA A 76 5.14 -8.08 -6.92
N ASP A 77 4.03 -7.81 -6.23
CA ASP A 77 2.69 -7.86 -6.83
C ASP A 77 2.55 -6.88 -7.99
N LEU A 78 3.06 -5.66 -7.84
CA LEU A 78 3.04 -4.66 -8.92
C LEU A 78 3.86 -5.13 -10.14
N GLY A 79 4.99 -5.79 -9.89
CA GLY A 79 5.80 -6.42 -10.94
C GLY A 79 5.05 -7.54 -11.67
N ALA A 80 4.37 -8.42 -10.93
CA ALA A 80 3.58 -9.50 -11.51
C ALA A 80 2.39 -8.98 -12.34
N VAL A 81 1.68 -7.96 -11.83
CA VAL A 81 0.59 -7.31 -12.57
C VAL A 81 1.10 -6.71 -13.88
N LYS A 82 2.24 -6.01 -13.85
CA LYS A 82 2.84 -5.42 -15.06
C LYS A 82 3.17 -6.49 -16.11
N GLN A 83 3.82 -7.58 -15.70
CA GLN A 83 4.12 -8.69 -16.60
C GLN A 83 2.86 -9.32 -17.20
N GLY A 84 1.81 -9.49 -16.40
CA GLY A 84 0.52 -9.98 -16.88
C GLY A 84 -0.13 -9.06 -17.91
N VAL A 85 -0.08 -7.74 -17.69
CA VAL A 85 -0.58 -6.75 -18.64
C VAL A 85 0.21 -6.79 -19.95
N ASP A 86 1.54 -6.84 -19.89
CA ASP A 86 2.40 -6.89 -21.08
C ASP A 86 2.15 -8.18 -21.89
N ALA A 87 2.00 -9.31 -21.22
CA ALA A 87 1.65 -10.59 -21.86
C ALA A 87 0.27 -10.56 -22.53
N ASN A 88 -0.73 -10.00 -21.85
CA ASN A 88 -2.08 -9.84 -22.41
C ASN A 88 -2.06 -8.93 -23.64
N ASN A 89 -1.38 -7.78 -23.58
CA ASN A 89 -1.31 -6.84 -24.69
C ASN A 89 -0.65 -7.49 -25.92
N LYS A 90 0.40 -8.28 -25.72
CA LYS A 90 1.03 -9.06 -26.78
C LYS A 90 0.05 -10.07 -27.38
N ALA A 91 -0.63 -10.86 -26.55
CA ALA A 91 -1.59 -11.86 -27.01
C ALA A 91 -2.74 -11.22 -27.81
N PHE A 92 -3.23 -10.05 -27.37
CA PHE A 92 -4.24 -9.29 -28.11
C PHE A 92 -3.69 -8.79 -29.45
N GLY A 93 -2.46 -8.27 -29.49
CA GLY A 93 -1.80 -7.85 -30.73
C GLY A 93 -1.68 -9.00 -31.74
N ASP A 94 -1.21 -10.16 -31.28
CA ASP A 94 -1.06 -11.36 -32.10
C ASP A 94 -2.43 -11.84 -32.64
N ALA A 95 -3.47 -11.81 -31.82
CA ALA A 95 -4.82 -12.17 -32.22
C ALA A 95 -5.40 -11.20 -33.27
N ILE A 96 -5.18 -9.90 -33.11
CA ILE A 96 -5.60 -8.88 -34.08
C ILE A 96 -4.87 -9.09 -35.41
N ALA A 97 -3.55 -9.34 -35.38
CA ALA A 97 -2.77 -9.62 -36.58
C ALA A 97 -3.27 -10.87 -37.30
N ALA A 98 -3.59 -11.94 -36.56
CA ALA A 98 -4.15 -13.17 -37.12
C ALA A 98 -5.53 -12.95 -37.77
N LEU A 99 -6.41 -12.18 -37.13
CA LEU A 99 -7.72 -11.80 -37.68
C LEU A 99 -7.60 -10.97 -38.97
N GLN A 100 -6.67 -10.00 -38.99
CA GLN A 100 -6.42 -9.18 -40.17
C GLN A 100 -5.81 -10.00 -41.33
N ALA A 101 -4.91 -10.93 -41.03
CA ALA A 101 -4.35 -11.85 -42.02
C ALA A 101 -5.43 -12.78 -42.60
N ALA A 102 -6.35 -13.27 -41.77
CA ALA A 102 -7.48 -14.08 -42.21
C ALA A 102 -8.45 -13.26 -43.09
N ALA A 103 -8.63 -11.97 -42.82
CA ALA A 103 -9.49 -11.09 -43.62
C ALA A 103 -8.90 -10.69 -44.99
N LYS A 104 -7.57 -10.68 -45.14
CA LYS A 104 -6.89 -10.31 -46.41
C LYS A 104 -6.65 -11.49 -47.37
N LYS A 105 -6.87 -12.73 -46.96
CA LYS A 105 -6.67 -13.91 -47.83
C LYS A 105 -7.89 -14.11 -48.75
N PRO A 106 -7.75 -14.10 -50.09
CA PRO A 106 -8.85 -14.47 -50.97
C PRO A 106 -9.18 -15.96 -50.77
N ALA A 107 -10.47 -16.28 -50.68
CA ALA A 107 -10.95 -17.66 -50.60
C ALA A 107 -10.70 -18.39 -51.93
N ALA A 108 -9.52 -18.98 -52.09
CA ALA A 108 -9.26 -20.01 -53.09
C ALA A 108 -9.53 -21.39 -52.46
N VAL A 109 -10.58 -22.03 -52.95
CA VAL A 109 -10.98 -23.40 -52.62
C VAL A 109 -10.00 -24.43 -53.18
N ALA A 110 -9.49 -25.32 -52.33
CA ALA A 110 -8.98 -26.63 -52.75
C ALA A 110 -9.20 -27.62 -51.60
N SER A 111 -10.00 -28.65 -51.89
CA SER A 111 -10.35 -29.75 -50.99
C SER A 111 -9.14 -30.60 -50.64
N GLU A 112 -8.87 -30.73 -49.35
CA GLU A 112 -8.25 -31.91 -48.75
C GLU A 112 -9.09 -32.29 -47.53
N LYS A 113 -9.38 -33.58 -47.44
CA LYS A 113 -10.43 -34.20 -46.64
C LYS A 113 -10.11 -34.15 -45.13
N GLY A 114 -11.02 -33.55 -44.36
CA GLY A 114 -11.17 -33.82 -42.91
C GLY A 114 -10.54 -32.80 -41.96
N GLY A 115 -11.18 -31.64 -41.80
CA GLY A 115 -10.83 -30.67 -40.76
C GLY A 115 -12.06 -29.87 -40.34
N LYS A 116 -12.71 -30.32 -39.27
CA LYS A 116 -13.96 -29.75 -38.73
C LYS A 116 -13.71 -28.30 -38.33
N ALA A 117 -14.28 -27.34 -39.07
CA ALA A 117 -14.31 -25.94 -38.67
C ALA A 117 -14.87 -25.86 -37.24
N SER A 118 -14.02 -25.48 -36.30
CA SER A 118 -14.38 -25.35 -34.90
C SER A 118 -15.33 -24.17 -34.78
N ALA A 119 -16.62 -24.44 -34.58
CA ALA A 119 -17.57 -23.44 -34.13
C ALA A 119 -17.04 -22.86 -32.82
N ALA A 120 -16.65 -21.58 -32.85
CA ALA A 120 -16.16 -20.87 -31.68
C ALA A 120 -17.30 -20.77 -30.65
N ALA A 121 -17.14 -21.50 -29.55
CA ALA A 121 -17.94 -21.38 -28.35
C ALA A 121 -17.35 -20.28 -27.46
N GLY A 122 -18.14 -19.27 -27.11
CA GLY A 122 -17.85 -18.47 -25.93
C GLY A 122 -17.98 -19.32 -24.66
N PRO A 123 -17.55 -18.85 -23.48
CA PRO A 123 -17.57 -19.63 -22.26
C PRO A 123 -19.00 -19.92 -21.78
N GLY A 124 -19.67 -20.92 -22.38
CA GLY A 124 -21.00 -21.41 -21.96
C GLY A 124 -21.91 -21.90 -23.07
N GLU A 125 -21.64 -21.54 -24.34
CA GLU A 125 -22.59 -21.75 -25.44
C GLU A 125 -21.93 -22.37 -26.67
N TYR A 126 -22.64 -23.31 -27.31
CA TYR A 126 -22.25 -23.95 -28.56
C TYR A 126 -23.24 -23.59 -29.67
N VAL A 127 -22.74 -23.15 -30.82
CA VAL A 127 -23.56 -22.88 -32.01
C VAL A 127 -23.56 -24.11 -32.91
N VAL A 128 -24.73 -24.69 -33.14
CA VAL A 128 -24.93 -25.87 -33.99
C VAL A 128 -24.52 -25.56 -35.42
N VAL A 129 -23.69 -26.39 -36.02
CA VAL A 129 -23.30 -26.29 -37.43
C VAL A 129 -23.87 -27.46 -38.24
N LYS A 130 -23.86 -27.32 -39.57
CA LYS A 130 -24.36 -28.35 -40.48
C LYS A 130 -23.66 -29.69 -40.23
N GLY A 131 -24.46 -30.73 -39.96
CA GLY A 131 -23.98 -32.10 -39.73
C GLY A 131 -23.68 -32.43 -38.27
N ASP A 132 -23.86 -31.50 -37.33
CA ASP A 132 -23.83 -31.84 -35.91
C ASP A 132 -25.16 -32.45 -35.45
N ASN A 133 -25.07 -33.35 -34.47
CA ASN A 133 -26.20 -33.89 -33.72
C ASN A 133 -25.93 -33.74 -32.22
N LEU A 134 -26.96 -33.87 -31.36
CA LEU A 134 -26.79 -33.67 -29.91
C LEU A 134 -25.68 -34.54 -29.31
N GLY A 135 -25.52 -35.79 -29.80
CA GLY A 135 -24.44 -36.67 -29.33
C GLY A 135 -23.05 -36.19 -29.70
N SER A 136 -22.88 -35.65 -30.90
CA SER A 136 -21.61 -35.10 -31.38
C SER A 136 -21.26 -33.81 -30.67
N ILE A 137 -22.26 -32.98 -30.35
CA ILE A 137 -22.11 -31.74 -29.60
C ILE A 137 -21.78 -32.03 -28.14
N ALA A 138 -22.49 -32.98 -27.51
CA ALA A 138 -22.23 -33.40 -26.13
C ALA A 138 -20.79 -33.91 -25.96
N LYS A 139 -20.31 -34.75 -26.90
CA LYS A 139 -18.91 -35.21 -26.92
C LYS A 139 -17.92 -34.06 -27.06
N LYS A 140 -18.20 -33.08 -27.92
CA LYS A 140 -17.38 -31.88 -28.10
C LYS A 140 -17.34 -31.00 -26.84
N ALA A 141 -18.46 -30.92 -26.13
CA ALA A 141 -18.61 -30.17 -24.90
C ALA A 141 -18.13 -30.93 -23.64
N GLY A 142 -17.73 -32.21 -23.76
CA GLY A 142 -17.38 -33.04 -22.62
C GLY A 142 -18.57 -33.42 -21.72
N LEU A 143 -19.80 -33.28 -22.22
CA LEU A 143 -21.04 -33.58 -21.49
C LEU A 143 -21.62 -34.94 -21.89
N SER A 144 -22.40 -35.54 -20.99
CA SER A 144 -23.29 -36.63 -21.37
C SER A 144 -24.47 -36.10 -22.20
N LEU A 145 -25.02 -36.93 -23.09
CA LEU A 145 -26.20 -36.55 -23.89
C LEU A 145 -27.37 -36.09 -23.01
N LYS A 146 -27.55 -36.77 -21.87
CA LYS A 146 -28.59 -36.45 -20.88
C LYS A 146 -28.34 -35.09 -20.23
N ALA A 147 -27.11 -34.79 -19.85
CA ALA A 147 -26.76 -33.48 -19.26
C ALA A 147 -26.95 -32.34 -20.27
N LEU A 148 -26.57 -32.54 -21.54
CA LEU A 148 -26.80 -31.55 -22.58
C LEU A 148 -28.30 -31.30 -22.84
N GLN A 149 -29.11 -32.36 -22.78
CA GLN A 149 -30.56 -32.26 -22.94
C GLN A 149 -31.26 -31.63 -21.74
N ASP A 150 -30.74 -31.86 -20.53
CA ASP A 150 -31.23 -31.25 -19.28
C ASP A 150 -31.00 -29.73 -19.29
N LEU A 151 -29.81 -29.29 -19.73
CA LEU A 151 -29.49 -27.87 -19.93
C LEU A 151 -30.32 -27.21 -21.06
N ASN A 152 -30.84 -28.01 -21.99
CA ASN A 152 -31.53 -27.55 -23.19
C ASN A 152 -32.82 -28.34 -23.44
N PRO A 153 -33.86 -28.23 -22.56
CA PRO A 153 -35.08 -29.04 -22.66
C PRO A 153 -35.89 -28.78 -23.95
N ASN A 154 -35.68 -27.60 -24.53
CA ASN A 154 -36.29 -27.16 -25.79
C ASN A 154 -35.55 -27.69 -27.03
N ALA A 155 -34.33 -28.23 -26.88
CA ALA A 155 -33.57 -28.82 -27.97
C ALA A 155 -33.97 -30.28 -28.17
N LYS A 156 -34.66 -30.58 -29.28
CA LYS A 156 -34.98 -31.95 -29.69
C LYS A 156 -33.86 -32.51 -30.55
N ALA A 157 -33.41 -33.73 -30.25
CA ALA A 157 -32.34 -34.42 -30.99
C ALA A 157 -32.61 -34.50 -32.51
N THR A 158 -33.89 -34.65 -32.88
CA THR A 158 -34.36 -34.81 -34.25
C THR A 158 -34.58 -33.48 -34.99
N GLN A 159 -34.51 -32.34 -34.31
CA GLN A 159 -34.85 -31.02 -34.86
C GLN A 159 -33.80 -29.95 -34.56
N LEU A 160 -32.53 -30.33 -34.47
CA LEU A 160 -31.46 -29.34 -34.31
C LEU A 160 -31.35 -28.45 -35.54
N GLN A 161 -31.42 -27.14 -35.33
CA GLN A 161 -31.30 -26.15 -36.40
C GLN A 161 -29.87 -25.64 -36.51
N ILE A 162 -29.40 -25.47 -37.75
CA ILE A 162 -28.10 -24.86 -38.01
C ILE A 162 -28.15 -23.40 -37.52
N GLY A 163 -27.16 -22.99 -36.74
CA GLY A 163 -27.11 -21.68 -36.07
C GLY A 163 -27.77 -21.65 -34.70
N GLN A 164 -28.41 -22.73 -34.24
CA GLN A 164 -29.01 -22.82 -32.92
C GLN A 164 -27.95 -22.76 -31.82
N ARG A 165 -28.21 -21.99 -30.77
CA ARG A 165 -27.34 -21.90 -29.59
C ARG A 165 -27.78 -22.92 -28.55
N LEU A 166 -26.83 -23.70 -28.04
CA LEU A 166 -27.03 -24.68 -26.98
C LEU A 166 -26.13 -24.34 -25.79
N LYS A 167 -26.66 -24.45 -24.58
CA LYS A 167 -25.90 -24.31 -23.33
C LYS A 167 -25.05 -25.55 -23.09
N THR A 168 -23.79 -25.37 -22.69
CA THR A 168 -22.79 -26.46 -22.57
C THR A 168 -22.04 -26.51 -21.23
N LYS A 169 -22.38 -25.65 -20.28
CA LYS A 169 -21.92 -25.70 -18.88
C LYS A 169 -22.81 -24.82 -18.02
#